data_AF-A0A9E6ADL2-F1
#
_entry.id   AF-A0A9E6ADL2-F1
#
_cell.length_a   1.000
_cell.length_b   1.000
_cell.length_c   1.000
_cell.angle_alpha   90.00
_cell.angle_beta   90.00
_cell.angle_gamma   90.00
#
_symmetry.space_group_name_H-M   'P 1'
#
loop_
_entity.id
_entity.type
_entity.pdbx_description
1 polymer ?
#
loop_
_entity_poly.entity_id
_entity_poly.type
_entity_poly.pdbx_seq_one_letter_code
_entity_poly.pdbx_strand_id
1 'polypeptide(L)'
;MFVDTAGRTPQDDELKERLAECLSQVDDIHQEVLLVLPAWLRARDASRVVASYEEPRLTGIVLRFWSTTCHSRTSATAHECLKTFTTRP
;
A
#
# COMPACT_ATOMS: atom_id res chain seq x y z
N MET A 1 11.74 4.66 -13.01
CA MET A 1 12.42 5.23 -11.82
C MET A 1 11.67 4.74 -10.60
N PHE A 2 12.35 4.31 -9.54
CA PHE A 2 11.71 3.94 -8.27
C PHE A 2 11.92 5.06 -7.26
N VAL A 3 10.87 5.46 -6.58
CA VAL A 3 10.89 6.51 -5.56
C VAL A 3 10.39 5.91 -4.25
N ASP A 4 11.22 6.00 -3.22
CA ASP A 4 10.79 5.68 -1.85
C ASP A 4 10.19 6.95 -1.23
N THR A 5 9.02 6.84 -0.64
CA THR A 5 8.29 7.96 -0.04
C THR A 5 8.31 7.83 1.48
N ALA A 6 8.28 8.96 2.18
CA ALA A 6 8.10 8.94 3.63
C ALA A 6 6.83 8.17 4.02
N GLY A 7 6.93 7.36 5.09
CA GLY A 7 5.76 6.72 5.67
C GLY A 7 4.80 7.77 6.25
N ARG A 8 3.50 7.55 6.08
CA ARG A 8 2.45 8.46 6.57
C ARG A 8 1.34 7.72 7.28
N THR A 9 0.76 8.39 8.27
CA THR A 9 -0.49 8.03 8.94
C THR A 9 -1.66 8.78 8.30
N PRO A 10 -2.91 8.36 8.53
CA PRO A 10 -4.09 9.05 8.00
C PRO A 10 -4.22 10.51 8.44
N GLN A 11 -3.52 10.93 9.50
CA GLN A 11 -3.58 12.28 10.05
C GLN A 11 -2.49 13.21 9.49
N ASP A 12 -1.56 12.71 8.68
CA ASP A 12 -0.42 13.49 8.18
C ASP A 12 -0.79 14.27 6.91
N ASP A 13 -1.67 15.26 7.03
CA ASP A 13 -2.19 16.03 5.89
C ASP A 13 -1.08 16.79 5.13
N GLU A 14 -0.09 17.34 5.84
CA GLU A 14 1.08 17.99 5.20
C GLU A 14 1.84 17.04 4.26
N LEU A 15 2.05 15.78 4.68
CA LEU A 15 2.73 14.79 3.85
C LEU A 15 1.88 14.35 2.65
N LYS A 16 0.55 14.36 2.78
CA LYS A 16 -0.35 14.08 1.65
C LYS A 16 -0.27 15.16 0.60
N GLU A 17 -0.37 16.43 1.02
CA GLU A 17 -0.30 17.59 0.13
C GLU A 17 1.03 17.63 -0.62
N ARG A 18 2.16 17.48 0.11
CA ARG A 18 3.49 17.48 -0.51
C ARG A 18 3.69 16.33 -1.50
N LEU A 19 3.18 15.14 -1.21
CA LEU A 19 3.26 14.02 -2.15
C LEU A 19 2.44 14.31 -3.42
N ALA A 20 1.23 14.88 -3.28
CA ALA A 20 0.41 15.26 -4.41
C ALA A 20 1.10 16.34 -5.27
N GLU A 21 1.73 17.33 -4.66
CA GLU A 21 2.54 18.35 -5.36
C GLU A 21 3.74 17.73 -6.09
N CYS A 22 4.45 16.79 -5.47
CA CYS A 22 5.55 16.11 -6.15
C CYS A 22 5.08 15.30 -7.36
N LEU A 23 3.91 14.65 -7.26
CA LEU A 23 3.36 13.83 -8.34
C LEU A 23 2.78 14.67 -9.48
N SER A 24 2.25 15.87 -9.20
CA SER A 24 1.76 16.78 -10.24
C SER A 24 2.87 17.38 -11.10
N GLN A 25 4.11 17.40 -10.61
CA GLN A 25 5.28 17.85 -11.38
C GLN A 25 5.77 16.82 -12.41
N VAL A 26 5.25 15.59 -12.35
CA VAL A 26 5.64 14.45 -13.21
C VAL A 26 4.39 13.73 -13.73
N ASP A 27 3.31 14.47 -13.97
CA ASP A 27 2.02 13.93 -14.43
C ASP A 27 2.02 13.51 -15.91
N ASP A 28 3.05 13.92 -16.66
CA ASP A 28 3.27 13.60 -18.07
C ASP A 28 3.80 12.18 -18.30
N ILE A 29 4.18 11.47 -17.22
CA ILE A 29 4.66 10.09 -17.27
C ILE A 29 3.67 9.11 -16.64
N HIS A 30 3.72 7.85 -17.07
CA HIS A 30 2.92 6.79 -16.45
C HIS A 30 3.39 6.53 -15.01
N GLN A 31 2.48 6.70 -14.05
CA GLN A 31 2.75 6.52 -12.63
C GLN A 31 2.14 5.22 -12.09
N GLU A 32 2.96 4.41 -11.42
CA GLU A 32 2.50 3.29 -10.60
C GLU A 32 2.72 3.62 -9.12
N VAL A 33 1.66 3.50 -8.32
CA VAL A 33 1.69 3.80 -6.89
C VAL A 33 1.49 2.50 -6.12
N LEU A 34 2.56 2.02 -5.52
CA LEU A 34 2.61 0.74 -4.81
C LEU A 34 2.56 0.96 -3.30
N LEU A 35 1.54 0.40 -2.65
CA LEU A 35 1.49 0.37 -1.19
C LEU A 35 2.25 -0.84 -0.66
N VAL A 36 3.25 -0.61 0.18
CA VAL A 36 3.98 -1.68 0.86
C VAL A 36 3.31 -2.01 2.19
N LEU A 37 2.81 -3.23 2.34
CA LEU A 37 2.17 -3.71 3.56
C LEU A 37 2.98 -4.85 4.22
N PRO A 38 3.14 -4.87 5.55
CA PRO A 38 3.71 -6.02 6.21
C PRO A 38 2.79 -7.24 6.08
N ALA A 39 3.35 -8.39 5.70
CA ALA A 39 2.59 -9.63 5.47
C ALA A 39 1.96 -10.22 6.74
N TRP A 40 2.36 -9.75 7.92
CA TRP A 40 1.77 -10.13 9.21
C TRP A 40 0.60 -9.24 9.62
N LEU A 41 0.28 -8.20 8.85
CA LEU A 41 -0.87 -7.34 9.11
C LEU A 41 -2.17 -8.13 8.93
N ARG A 42 -3.09 -8.02 9.88
CA ARG A 42 -4.40 -8.70 9.78
C ARG A 42 -5.22 -8.07 8.66
N ALA A 43 -6.07 -8.87 8.02
CA ALA A 43 -6.92 -8.41 6.90
C ALA A 43 -7.71 -7.14 7.22
N ARG A 44 -8.34 -7.06 8.41
CA ARG A 44 -9.08 -5.86 8.85
C ARG A 44 -8.21 -4.60 8.89
N ASP A 45 -6.97 -4.74 9.35
CA ASP A 45 -6.05 -3.61 9.50
C ASP A 45 -5.45 -3.24 8.13
N ALA A 46 -5.16 -4.23 7.28
CA ALA A 46 -4.77 -4.00 5.89
C ALA A 46 -5.85 -3.23 5.12
N SER A 47 -7.13 -3.64 5.23
CA SER A 47 -8.25 -2.94 4.59
C SER A 47 -8.39 -1.50 5.11
N ARG A 48 -8.16 -1.25 6.40
CA ARG A 48 -8.19 0.09 6.98
C ARG A 48 -7.08 0.98 6.44
N VAL A 49 -5.87 0.44 6.34
CA VAL A 49 -4.73 1.17 5.75
C VAL A 49 -4.99 1.45 4.29
N VAL A 50 -5.44 0.47 3.50
CA VAL A 50 -5.73 0.71 2.08
C VAL A 50 -6.83 1.75 1.90
N ALA A 51 -7.89 1.69 2.72
CA ALA A 51 -8.98 2.66 2.68
C ALA A 51 -8.55 4.09 3.07
N SER A 52 -7.43 4.27 3.79
CA SER A 52 -6.93 5.61 4.11
C SER A 52 -6.11 6.26 2.99
N TYR A 53 -5.84 5.55 1.88
CA TYR A 53 -5.15 6.09 0.71
C TYR A 53 -6.17 6.45 -0.36
N GLU A 54 -6.76 7.63 -0.24
CA GLU A 54 -7.60 8.22 -1.29
C GLU A 54 -6.73 8.81 -2.42
N GLU A 55 -5.69 9.57 -2.04
CA GLU A 55 -4.73 10.15 -2.99
C GLU A 55 -3.27 10.04 -2.50
N PRO A 56 -2.31 9.71 -3.40
CA PRO A 56 -2.53 9.24 -4.77
C PRO A 56 -3.20 7.85 -4.80
N ARG A 57 -4.00 7.59 -5.83
CA ARG A 57 -4.71 6.31 -5.97
C ARG A 57 -3.72 5.17 -6.16
N LEU A 58 -3.81 4.17 -5.29
CA LEU A 58 -2.96 2.98 -5.35
C LEU A 58 -3.23 2.19 -6.63
N THR A 59 -2.17 1.78 -7.33
CA THR A 59 -2.24 0.88 -8.49
C THR A 59 -1.86 -0.55 -8.14
N GLY A 60 -1.19 -0.77 -7.00
CA GLY A 60 -0.82 -2.10 -6.54
C GLY A 60 -0.46 -2.17 -5.06
N ILE A 61 -0.34 -3.39 -4.55
CA ILE A 61 0.07 -3.69 -3.18
C ILE A 61 1.27 -4.64 -3.23
N VAL A 62 2.32 -4.29 -2.50
CA VAL A 62 3.50 -5.14 -2.29
C VAL A 62 3.48 -5.68 -0.86
N LEU A 63 3.43 -6.99 -0.71
CA LEU A 63 3.49 -7.64 0.60
C LEU A 63 4.95 -7.84 1.02
N ARG A 64 5.35 -7.17 2.11
CA ARG A 64 6.67 -7.32 2.69
C ARG A 64 6.66 -8.38 3.77
N PHE A 65 7.39 -9.47 3.52
CA PHE A 65 7.59 -10.53 4.49
C PHE A 65 8.78 -10.20 5.40
N TRP A 66 8.56 -10.25 6.70
CA TRP A 66 9.66 -10.26 7.67
C TRP A 66 10.10 -11.71 7.89
N SER A 67 11.26 -12.09 7.36
CA SER A 67 11.84 -13.41 7.61
C SER A 67 12.82 -13.32 8.77
N THR A 68 12.38 -13.69 9.97
CA THR A 68 13.28 -14.20 11.01
C THR A 68 12.93 -15.62 11.43
N THR A 69 11.78 -16.16 11.05
CA THR A 69 11.43 -17.57 11.27
C THR A 69 10.20 -17.95 10.45
N CYS A 70 10.32 -18.92 9.54
CA CYS A 70 9.19 -19.55 8.85
C CYS A 70 8.22 -20.17 9.89
N HIS A 71 7.16 -19.45 10.26
CA HIS A 71 5.98 -20.04 10.88
C HIS A 71 4.84 -20.03 9.87
N SER A 72 4.45 -21.24 9.48
CA SER A 72 3.60 -21.67 8.38
C SER A 72 2.13 -21.18 8.37
N ARG A 73 1.78 -20.08 9.03
CA ARG A 73 0.38 -19.57 9.11
C ARG A 73 0.08 -18.31 8.30
N THR A 74 1.09 -17.58 7.80
CA THR A 74 0.91 -16.28 7.10
C THR A 74 0.42 -16.41 5.65
N SER A 75 0.59 -17.58 5.02
CA SER A 75 0.14 -17.81 3.63
C SER A 75 -1.38 -17.69 3.47
N ALA A 76 -2.16 -18.19 4.45
CA ALA A 76 -3.62 -18.15 4.39
C ALA A 76 -4.18 -16.72 4.44
N THR A 77 -3.62 -15.86 5.29
CA THR A 77 -4.10 -14.47 5.48
C THR A 77 -3.76 -13.56 4.31
N ALA A 78 -2.58 -13.74 3.69
CA ALA A 78 -2.19 -13.01 2.49
C ALA A 78 -3.08 -13.37 1.29
N HIS A 79 -3.41 -14.66 1.14
CA HIS A 79 -4.25 -15.15 0.06
C HIS A 79 -5.70 -14.68 0.18
N GLU A 80 -6.22 -14.54 1.41
CA GLU A 80 -7.56 -14.00 1.68
C GLU A 80 -7.65 -12.48 1.41
N CYS A 81 -6.59 -11.72 1.73
CA CYS A 81 -6.50 -10.31 1.34
C CYS A 81 -6.50 -10.16 -0.18
N LEU A 82 -5.67 -10.93 -0.90
CA LEU A 82 -5.57 -10.88 -2.37
C LEU A 82 -6.90 -11.19 -3.07
N LYS A 83 -7.64 -12.20 -2.59
CA LYS A 83 -8.97 -12.53 -3.13
C LYS A 83 -9.97 -11.38 -3.02
N THR A 84 -9.85 -10.55 -1.99
CA THR A 84 -10.73 -9.38 -1.79
C THR A 84 -10.39 -8.26 -2.79
N PHE A 85 -9.14 -8.18 -3.25
CA PHE A 85 -8.68 -7.16 -4.22
C PHE A 85 -8.92 -7.56 -5.67
N THR A 86 -8.92 -8.85 -6.02
CA THR A 86 -9.12 -9.32 -7.39
C THR A 86 -10.60 -9.47 -7.79
N THR A 87 -11.54 -9.24 -6.87
CA THR A 87 -12.99 -9.33 -7.16
C THR A 87 -13.67 -7.98 -6.98
N ARG A 88 -13.41 -7.03 -7.87
CA ARG A 88 -14.43 -6.05 -8.27
C ARG A 88 -14.37 -5.87 -9.80
N PRO A 89 -15.53 -5.88 -10.50
CA PRO A 89 -15.62 -5.61 -11.93
C PRO A 89 -15.27 -4.16 -12.26
#